data_AF-A0A7X8CJV9-F1
#
_entry.id   AF-A0A7X8CJV9-F1
#
_cell.length_a   1.000
_cell.length_b   1.000
_cell.length_c   1.000
_cell.angle_alpha   90.00
_cell.angle_beta   90.00
_cell.angle_gamma   90.00
#
_symmetry.space_group_name_H-M   'P 1'
#
loop_
_entity.id
_entity.type
_entity.pdbx_description
1 polymer ?
#
loop_
_entity_poly.entity_id
_entity_poly.type
_entity_poly.pdbx_seq_one_letter_code
_entity_poly.pdbx_strand_id
1 'polypeptide(L)'
;MRGQYDSANAEITAVGALAYEWIEEKTTLTVEGRYDSVTPAGVQPWSAMAEVAWEMADKTNLTLSYEIGTWEDEYDDNWTGNIVDNAGTLTAELSVSF
;
A
#
# COMPACT_ATOMS: atom_id res chain seq x y z
N MET A 1 11.48 -2.61 5.44
CA MET A 1 10.91 -3.91 5.00
C MET A 1 10.72 -4.79 6.22
N ARG A 2 9.58 -5.49 6.31
CA ARG A 2 9.24 -6.46 7.35
C ARG A 2 8.65 -7.70 6.69
N GLY A 3 8.96 -8.88 7.22
CA GLY A 3 8.35 -10.13 6.79
C GLY A 3 7.94 -10.95 8.00
N GLN A 4 6.83 -11.65 7.89
CA GLN A 4 6.30 -12.54 8.92
C GLN A 4 6.00 -13.89 8.31
N TYR A 5 6.38 -14.95 9.03
CA TYR A 5 6.00 -16.31 8.71
C TYR A 5 5.01 -16.83 9.76
N ASP A 6 3.85 -17.31 9.32
CA ASP A 6 2.90 -18.04 10.16
C ASP A 6 3.10 -19.54 9.99
N SER A 7 3.69 -20.17 11.01
CA SER A 7 3.96 -21.61 11.00
C SER A 7 2.71 -22.49 11.08
N ALA A 8 1.59 -21.97 11.61
CA ALA A 8 0.36 -22.76 11.73
C ALA A 8 -0.32 -22.97 10.38
N ASN A 9 -0.24 -21.95 9.51
CA ASN A 9 -0.86 -21.95 8.18
C ASN A 9 0.16 -22.12 7.04
N ALA A 10 1.46 -22.12 7.36
CA ALA A 10 2.57 -22.12 6.41
C ALA A 10 2.53 -20.94 5.42
N GLU A 11 2.24 -19.74 5.95
CA GLU A 11 2.04 -18.52 5.17
C GLU A 11 3.17 -17.51 5.38
N ILE A 12 3.48 -16.74 4.35
CA ILE A 12 4.44 -15.63 4.38
C ILE A 12 3.72 -14.35 3.99
N THR A 13 3.85 -13.33 4.82
CA THR A 13 3.51 -11.95 4.48
C THR A 13 4.78 -11.11 4.47
N ALA A 14 4.98 -10.31 3.42
CA ALA A 14 6.08 -9.35 3.34
C ALA A 14 5.55 -7.96 3.00
N VAL A 15 6.11 -6.94 3.67
CA VAL A 15 5.75 -5.54 3.49
C VAL A 15 7.01 -4.70 3.35
N GLY A 16 7.07 -3.91 2.28
CA GLY A 16 8.11 -2.92 2.02
C GLY A 16 7.48 -1.54 1.91
N ALA A 17 7.98 -0.57 2.66
CA ALA A 17 7.50 0.81 2.58
C ALA A 17 8.67 1.77 2.37
N LEU A 18 8.43 2.79 1.55
CA LEU A 18 9.25 3.98 1.38
C LEU A 18 8.43 5.18 1.81
N ALA A 19 9.00 6.04 2.66
CA ALA A 19 8.37 7.28 3.09
C ALA A 19 9.27 8.46 2.72
N TYR A 20 8.65 9.52 2.22
CA TYR A 20 9.29 10.80 1.95
C TYR A 20 8.50 11.91 2.62
N GLU A 21 9.21 12.76 3.35
CA GLU A 21 8.61 13.83 4.15
C GLU A 21 9.06 15.20 3.63
N TRP A 22 8.08 16.03 3.27
CA TRP A 22 8.25 17.45 3.03
C TRP A 22 7.95 18.20 4.33
N ILE A 23 9.01 18.48 5.09
CA ILE A 23 8.93 19.02 6.45
C ILE A 23 8.27 20.40 6.47
N GLU A 24 8.61 21.27 5.52
CA GLU A 24 8.07 22.64 5.48
C GLU A 24 6.56 22.65 5.17
N GLU A 25 6.13 21.72 4.33
CA GLU A 25 4.76 21.52 3.89
C GLU A 25 3.95 20.60 4.83
N LYS A 26 4.60 20.05 5.89
CA LYS A 26 4.02 19.04 6.80
C LYS A 26 3.28 17.93 6.06
N THR A 27 3.89 17.46 4.98
CA THR A 27 3.30 16.48 4.07
C THR A 27 4.20 15.26 4.01
N THR A 28 3.62 14.08 4.12
CA THR A 28 4.34 12.80 3.98
C THR A 28 3.72 12.00 2.85
N LEU A 29 4.55 11.53 1.91
CA LEU A 29 4.19 10.52 0.95
C LEU A 29 4.76 9.17 1.41
N THR A 30 3.89 8.17 1.54
CA THR A 30 4.27 6.78 1.80
C THR A 30 3.87 5.93 0.61
N VAL A 31 4.76 5.08 0.15
CA VAL A 31 4.47 4.02 -0.82
C VAL A 31 4.78 2.69 -0.16
N GLU A 32 3.78 1.82 -0.07
CA GLU A 32 3.88 0.49 0.49
C GLU A 32 3.58 -0.56 -0.58
N GLY A 33 4.42 -1.60 -0.64
CA GLY A 33 4.15 -2.82 -1.37
C GLY A 33 3.98 -3.97 -0.39
N ARG A 34 2.99 -4.82 -0.65
CA ARG A 34 2.66 -5.99 0.15
C ARG A 34 2.66 -7.25 -0.70
N TYR A 35 3.14 -8.34 -0.12
CA TYR A 35 3.08 -9.69 -0.66
C TYR A 35 2.44 -10.60 0.40
N ASP A 36 1.47 -11.41 0.00
CA ASP A 36 0.92 -12.53 0.79
C ASP A 36 1.03 -13.82 -0.03
N SER A 37 1.66 -14.86 0.54
CA SER A 37 1.88 -16.13 -0.17
C SER A 37 0.61 -16.95 -0.39
N VAL A 38 -0.43 -16.67 0.38
CA VAL A 38 -1.73 -17.34 0.31
C VAL A 38 -2.80 -16.26 0.27
N THR A 39 -3.56 -16.23 -0.81
CA THR A 39 -4.64 -15.26 -1.02
C THR A 39 -5.97 -15.95 -1.31
N PRO A 40 -7.12 -15.29 -1.03
CA PRO A 40 -8.41 -15.77 -1.49
C PRO A 40 -8.45 -15.94 -3.01
N ALA A 41 -9.31 -16.84 -3.49
CA ALA A 41 -9.47 -17.07 -4.92
C ALA A 41 -9.81 -15.78 -5.69
N GLY A 42 -9.05 -15.49 -6.75
CA GLY A 42 -9.21 -14.29 -7.56
C GLY A 42 -8.56 -13.03 -7.00
N VAL A 43 -7.79 -13.13 -5.91
CA VAL A 43 -6.99 -12.03 -5.35
C VAL A 43 -5.52 -12.27 -5.66
N GLN A 44 -4.86 -11.27 -6.24
CA GLN A 44 -3.44 -11.34 -6.53
C GLN A 44 -2.62 -11.37 -5.23
N PRO A 45 -1.49 -12.10 -5.19
CA PRO A 45 -0.61 -12.15 -4.02
C PRO A 45 0.08 -10.82 -3.70
N TRP A 46 -0.03 -9.81 -4.58
CA TRP A 46 0.67 -8.54 -4.45
C TRP A 46 -0.30 -7.36 -4.45
N SER A 47 -0.05 -6.37 -3.60
CA SER A 47 -0.69 -5.06 -3.67
C SER A 47 0.31 -3.94 -3.49
N ALA A 48 -0.03 -2.76 -4.00
CA ALA A 48 0.73 -1.54 -3.79
C ALA A 48 -0.24 -0.42 -3.36
N MET A 49 0.18 0.37 -2.39
CA MET A 49 -0.55 1.51 -1.88
C MET A 49 0.34 2.75 -1.88
N ALA A 50 -0.19 3.87 -2.36
CA ALA A 50 0.40 5.18 -2.16
C ALA A 50 -0.51 6.01 -1.25
N GLU A 51 0.06 6.66 -0.25
CA GLU A 51 -0.64 7.51 0.70
C GLU A 51 0.06 8.86 0.81
N VAL A 52 -0.72 9.94 0.77
CA VAL A 52 -0.29 11.31 1.08
C VAL A 52 -1.04 11.76 2.33
N ALA A 53 -0.29 12.01 3.41
CA ALA A 53 -0.80 12.59 4.64
C ALA A 53 -0.34 14.05 4.74
N TRP A 54 -1.27 14.96 5.01
CA TRP A 54 -1.01 16.40 5.11
C TRP A 54 -1.63 17.00 6.38
N GLU A 55 -0.76 17.57 7.23
CA GLU A 55 -1.18 18.38 8.38
C GLU A 55 -1.52 19.80 7.91
N MET A 56 -2.74 20.01 7.46
CA MET A 56 -3.17 21.26 6.81
C MET A 56 -3.10 22.48 7.74
N ALA A 57 -3.57 22.31 8.97
CA ALA A 57 -3.65 23.36 9.99
C ALA A 57 -3.69 22.71 11.39
N ASP A 58 -3.63 23.54 12.44
CA ASP A 58 -3.81 23.04 13.81
C ASP A 58 -5.06 22.15 13.90
N LYS A 59 -4.84 20.92 14.36
CA LYS A 59 -5.88 19.90 14.59
C LYS A 59 -6.63 19.43 13.33
N THR A 60 -6.15 19.75 12.12
CA THR A 60 -6.78 19.35 10.84
C THR A 60 -5.80 18.56 9.97
N ASN A 61 -6.14 17.30 9.69
CA ASN A 61 -5.32 16.42 8.86
C ASN A 61 -6.12 15.89 7.67
N LEU A 62 -5.51 15.84 6.50
CA LEU A 62 -6.05 15.20 5.29
C LEU A 62 -5.15 14.01 4.93
N THR A 63 -5.75 12.84 4.75
CA THR A 63 -5.08 11.66 4.23
C THR A 63 -5.75 11.23 2.92
N LEU A 64 -4.95 11.06 1.87
CA LEU A 64 -5.37 10.54 0.58
C LEU A 64 -4.59 9.27 0.31
N SER A 65 -5.26 8.14 0.07
CA SER A 65 -4.60 6.89 -0.29
C SER A 65 -5.21 6.27 -1.54
N TYR A 66 -4.36 5.60 -2.33
CA TYR A 66 -4.77 4.80 -3.47
C TYR A 66 -4.10 3.44 -3.37
N GLU A 67 -4.90 2.37 -3.40
CA GLU A 67 -4.43 0.99 -3.40
C GLU A 67 -4.80 0.29 -4.72
N ILE A 68 -3.84 -0.46 -5.26
CA ILE A 68 -4.00 -1.34 -6.41
C ILE A 68 -3.56 -2.76 -6.08
N GLY A 69 -4.32 -3.73 -6.57
CA GLY A 69 -4.07 -5.17 -6.37
C GLY A 69 -4.31 -6.00 -7.62
N THR A 70 -4.34 -5.37 -8.80
CA THR A 70 -4.56 -6.01 -10.09
C THR A 70 -3.24 -6.05 -10.86
N TRP A 71 -2.74 -7.25 -11.11
CA TRP A 71 -1.44 -7.50 -11.73
C TRP A 71 -1.56 -8.55 -12.83
N GLU A 72 -0.64 -8.51 -13.80
CA GLU A 72 -0.55 -9.52 -14.86
C GLU A 72 -0.18 -10.83 -14.19
N ASP A 73 -0.99 -11.86 -14.44
CA ASP A 73 -0.88 -13.19 -13.83
C ASP A 73 0.32 -13.99 -14.37
N GLU A 74 1.23 -13.34 -15.09
CA GLU A 74 2.49 -13.97 -15.48
C GLU A 74 3.38 -14.04 -14.24
N TYR A 75 3.36 -15.22 -13.64
CA TYR A 75 4.45 -15.83 -12.90
C TYR A 75 5.71 -15.93 -13.80
N ASP A 76 6.16 -14.80 -14.37
CA ASP A 76 7.48 -14.68 -14.95
C ASP A 76 8.48 -14.65 -13.77
N ASP A 77 9.47 -15.52 -13.84
CA ASP A 77 10.51 -15.71 -12.82
C ASP A 77 11.27 -14.41 -12.48
N ASN A 78 11.06 -13.33 -13.26
CA ASN A 78 11.61 -12.01 -13.03
C ASN A 78 10.89 -11.14 -11.98
N TRP A 79 9.76 -11.56 -11.40
CA TRP A 79 9.02 -10.75 -10.40
C TRP A 79 8.63 -9.34 -10.89
N THR A 80 8.45 -9.17 -12.21
CA THR A 80 8.11 -7.89 -12.84
C THR A 80 6.67 -7.84 -13.34
N GLY A 81 5.73 -8.41 -12.58
CA GLY A 81 4.30 -8.33 -12.95
C GLY A 81 3.92 -6.88 -13.22
N ASN A 82 3.34 -6.60 -14.39
CA ASN A 82 2.83 -5.27 -14.70
C ASN A 82 1.43 -5.11 -14.09
N ILE A 83 1.02 -3.86 -13.88
CA ILE A 83 -0.36 -3.54 -13.53
C ILE A 83 -1.24 -3.82 -14.77
N VAL A 84 -2.32 -4.61 -14.61
CA VAL A 84 -3.22 -4.98 -15.74
C VAL A 84 -4.24 -3.91 -16.10
N ASP A 85 -4.61 -3.06 -15.14
CA ASP A 85 -5.60 -2.02 -15.32
C ASP A 85 -5.42 -0.88 -14.30
N ASN A 86 -6.19 0.20 -14.45
CA ASN A 86 -6.19 1.30 -13.48
C ASN A 86 -7.23 1.08 -12.36
N ALA A 87 -7.71 -0.15 -12.17
CA ALA A 87 -8.73 -0.44 -11.18
C ALA A 87 -8.08 -0.48 -9.79
N GLY A 88 -8.50 0.43 -8.93
CA GLY A 88 -8.00 0.51 -7.56
C GLY A 88 -8.98 1.25 -6.66
N THR A 89 -8.66 1.32 -5.38
CA THR A 89 -9.48 2.00 -4.38
C THR A 89 -8.81 3.31 -3.99
N LEU A 90 -9.48 4.43 -4.23
CA LEU A 90 -9.10 5.74 -3.70
C LEU A 90 -9.87 5.98 -2.39
N THR A 91 -9.14 6.30 -1.32
CA THR A 91 -9.71 6.72 -0.03
C THR A 91 -9.24 8.12 0.30
N ALA A 92 -10.15 8.95 0.81
CA ALA A 92 -9.87 10.30 1.27
C ALA A 92 -10.50 10.48 2.66
N GLU A 93 -9.69 10.86 3.64
CA GLU A 93 -10.12 11.09 5.01
C GLU A 93 -9.69 12.48 5.47
N LEU A 94 -10.64 13.27 5.98
CA LEU A 94 -10.39 14.55 6.65
C LEU A 94 -10.72 14.40 8.14
N SER A 95 -9.71 14.58 8.99
CA SER A 95 -9.83 14.48 10.44
C SER A 95 -9.66 15.84 11.10
N VAL A 96 -10.59 16.20 12.00
CA VAL A 96 -10.58 17.45 12.77
C VAL A 96 -10.74 17.14 14.25
N SER A 97 -9.86 17.65 15.11
CA SER A 97 -9.95 17.52 16.57
C SER A 97 -10.20 18.87 17.25
N PHE A 98 -10.80 18.86 18.44
CA PHE A 98 -11.25 20.06 19.18
C PHE A 98 -10.50 20.22 20.50
#